data_AF-A0A3G2G413-F1
#
_entry.id   AF-A0A3G2G413-F1
#
_cell.length_a   1.000
_cell.length_b   1.000
_cell.length_c   1.000
_cell.angle_alpha   90.00
_cell.angle_beta   90.00
_cell.angle_gamma   90.00
#
_symmetry.space_group_name_H-M   'P 1'
#
loop_
_entity.id
_entity.type
_entity.pdbx_description
1 polymer ?
#
loop_
_entity_poly.entity_id
_entity_poly.type
_entity_poly.pdbx_seq_one_letter_code
_entity_poly.pdbx_strand_id
1 'polypeptide(L)'
;MQKCKRSYGSIEKYDYAISAKALLADKEGNSIVITPGGIIEKKGDFQVNSNCNMINGKLSCRRPDIANEMLAASKENNIGFLKTILDKTHQEGELNTLYSTICDLKKGIIYVYLFHDYNTVYKIDLKSELKKGYHIENLADHFPASFAYEHFSKNHSLYLKESIFQEMMNKGIETTVDRYIAESEKSDPKNKNLDPALLEVALQLIKYSWNEHNNGAMWDYWFSKPNGYDIKPYKDTRLTSAENLLKYLSAKEEKDLKLRNFMYEISGFINFTQGDTDKAKYFYEKSISNSDEAYPITLLRGKEMLSRLPK
;
A
#
# COMPACT_ATOMS: atom_id res chain seq x y z
N MET A 1 20.04 17.72 18.75
CA MET A 1 19.82 18.98 17.98
C MET A 1 20.41 18.97 16.56
N GLN A 2 21.68 18.62 16.32
CA GLN A 2 22.32 18.76 15.00
C GLN A 2 21.94 17.67 13.95
N LYS A 3 21.49 16.48 14.38
CA LYS A 3 21.13 15.37 13.48
C LYS A 3 19.68 15.38 13.02
N CYS A 4 18.73 15.67 13.90
CA CYS A 4 17.39 16.06 13.46
C CYS A 4 17.52 17.19 12.43
N LYS A 5 18.30 18.27 12.70
CA LYS A 5 18.63 19.36 11.74
C LYS A 5 19.17 18.92 10.37
N ARG A 6 19.91 17.80 10.28
CA ARG A 6 20.33 17.24 8.99
C ARG A 6 19.18 16.61 8.20
N SER A 7 18.24 15.94 8.89
CA SER A 7 16.97 15.56 8.28
C SER A 7 16.14 16.80 7.89
N TYR A 8 16.10 17.86 8.71
CA TYR A 8 15.42 19.13 8.35
C TYR A 8 15.99 19.75 7.05
N GLY A 9 17.32 19.81 6.88
CA GLY A 9 17.92 20.40 5.66
C GLY A 9 17.62 19.63 4.37
N SER A 10 17.24 18.34 4.48
CA SER A 10 16.74 17.56 3.34
C SER A 10 15.22 17.68 3.21
N ILE A 11 14.50 17.77 4.33
CA ILE A 11 13.03 17.89 4.38
C ILE A 11 12.55 19.26 3.87
N GLU A 12 13.28 20.36 4.10
CA GLU A 12 12.94 21.69 3.55
C GLU A 12 13.03 21.75 2.01
N LYS A 13 13.80 20.84 1.39
CA LYS A 13 13.99 20.78 -0.06
C LYS A 13 12.82 20.09 -0.79
N TYR A 14 12.05 19.26 -0.09
CA TYR A 14 10.97 18.48 -0.69
C TYR A 14 9.64 18.98 -0.14
N ASP A 15 8.73 19.37 -1.04
CA ASP A 15 7.36 19.70 -0.66
C ASP A 15 6.65 18.41 -0.21
N TYR A 16 6.49 18.23 1.10
CA TYR A 16 5.68 17.15 1.68
C TYR A 16 4.19 17.53 1.62
N ALA A 17 3.75 18.04 0.46
CA ALA A 17 2.34 18.17 0.06
C ALA A 17 1.71 16.78 -0.10
N ILE A 18 1.66 16.07 1.02
CA ILE A 18 0.99 14.80 1.18
C ILE A 18 -0.16 15.12 2.12
N SER A 19 -1.37 14.64 1.83
CA SER A 19 -2.53 14.68 2.74
C SER A 19 -2.33 13.86 4.04
N ALA A 20 -1.08 13.58 4.42
CA ALA A 20 -0.66 12.75 5.53
C ALA A 20 0.05 13.57 6.61
N LYS A 21 0.06 13.04 7.83
CA LYS A 21 0.90 13.53 8.93
C LYS A 21 2.02 12.54 9.17
N ALA A 22 3.25 13.01 9.32
CA ALA A 22 4.41 12.16 9.61
C ALA A 22 5.03 12.55 10.95
N LEU A 23 5.15 11.60 11.88
CA LEU A 23 5.90 11.76 13.12
C LEU A 23 7.32 11.21 12.92
N LEU A 24 8.32 12.07 13.09
CA LEU A 24 9.73 11.70 13.03
C LEU A 24 10.38 11.92 14.39
N ALA A 25 11.23 11.00 14.82
CA ALA A 25 11.97 11.10 16.08
C ALA A 25 13.43 10.66 15.89
N ASP A 26 14.33 11.19 16.72
CA ASP A 26 15.73 10.79 16.77
C ASP A 26 16.12 10.12 18.09
N LYS A 27 17.30 9.48 18.11
CA LYS A 27 17.83 8.78 19.30
C LYS A 27 18.12 9.70 20.51
N GLU A 28 18.15 11.00 20.28
CA GLU A 28 18.35 12.02 21.33
C GLU A 28 17.01 12.41 21.97
N GLY A 29 15.89 11.87 21.49
CA GLY A 29 14.54 12.14 21.99
C GLY A 29 13.90 13.39 21.41
N ASN A 30 14.49 13.99 20.35
CA ASN A 30 13.82 15.06 19.60
C ASN A 30 12.77 14.43 18.69
N SER A 31 11.65 15.12 18.48
CA SER A 31 10.65 14.71 17.48
C SER A 31 9.94 15.90 16.84
N ILE A 32 9.43 15.66 15.64
CA ILE A 32 8.61 16.59 14.87
C ILE A 32 7.41 15.88 14.28
N VAL A 33 6.32 16.62 14.12
CA VAL A 33 5.18 16.22 13.28
C VAL A 33 5.15 17.11 12.06
N ILE A 34 5.26 16.51 10.88
CA ILE A 34 5.08 17.17 9.59
C ILE A 34 3.61 17.06 9.21
N THR A 35 3.00 18.18 8.84
CA THR A 35 1.61 18.28 8.38
C THR A 35 1.52 19.15 7.12
N PRO A 36 0.40 19.13 6.39
CA PRO A 36 0.18 20.09 5.29
C PRO A 36 0.26 21.56 5.74
N GLY A 37 0.02 21.85 7.02
CA GLY A 37 0.12 23.19 7.60
C GLY A 37 1.51 23.56 8.14
N GLY A 38 2.52 22.70 7.95
CA GLY A 38 3.88 22.92 8.41
C GLY A 38 4.36 21.91 9.46
N ILE A 39 5.47 22.26 10.11
CA ILE A 39 6.21 21.40 11.04
C ILE A 39 5.90 21.81 12.50
N ILE A 40 5.58 20.82 13.34
CA ILE A 40 5.32 20.99 14.77
C ILE A 40 6.40 20.27 15.56
N GLU A 41 7.28 21.02 16.22
CA GLU A 41 8.30 20.46 17.11
C GLU A 41 7.71 19.99 18.44
N LYS A 42 8.30 18.93 19.01
CA LYS A 42 7.94 18.47 20.35
C LYS A 42 8.17 19.58 21.38
N LYS A 43 7.15 19.82 22.20
CA LYS A 43 7.24 20.65 23.40
C LYS A 43 7.03 19.74 24.62
N GLY A 44 8.00 19.70 25.53
CA GLY A 44 7.96 18.85 26.72
C GLY A 44 8.53 17.44 26.50
N ASP A 45 8.12 16.50 27.36
CA ASP A 45 8.76 15.19 27.47
C ASP A 45 8.37 14.22 26.35
N PHE A 46 7.12 14.29 25.87
CA PHE A 46 6.58 13.39 24.84
C PHE A 46 5.76 14.14 23.78
N GLN A 47 5.48 13.46 22.67
CA GLN A 47 4.65 13.97 21.57
C GLN A 47 3.74 12.85 21.07
N VAL A 48 2.44 13.13 20.95
CA VAL A 48 1.44 12.19 20.42
C VAL A 48 0.94 12.72 19.07
N ASN A 49 0.91 11.84 18.07
CA ASN A 49 0.30 12.12 16.77
C ASN A 49 -0.75 11.06 16.44
N SER A 50 -1.91 11.48 15.95
CA SER A 50 -3.00 10.57 15.56
C SER A 50 -3.86 11.18 14.45
N ASN A 51 -4.54 10.31 13.69
CA ASN A 51 -5.42 10.67 12.58
C ASN A 51 -6.89 10.67 13.02
N CYS A 52 -7.23 11.46 14.03
CA CYS A 52 -8.62 11.57 14.49
C CYS A 52 -9.25 12.86 13.97
N ASN A 53 -10.35 12.70 13.25
CA ASN A 53 -11.11 13.81 12.70
C ASN A 53 -11.79 14.59 13.82
N MET A 54 -11.90 15.90 13.66
CA MET A 54 -12.77 16.72 14.50
C MET A 54 -14.19 16.61 13.99
N ILE A 55 -15.12 16.14 14.82
CA ILE A 55 -16.56 16.11 14.53
C ILE A 55 -17.23 16.98 15.60
N ASN A 56 -17.90 18.06 15.17
CA ASN A 56 -18.59 19.02 16.05
C ASN A 56 -17.70 19.55 17.20
N GLY A 57 -16.44 19.89 16.90
CA GLY A 57 -15.51 20.42 17.90
C GLY A 57 -14.94 19.40 18.89
N LYS A 58 -15.23 18.10 18.72
CA LYS A 58 -14.65 17.01 19.51
C LYS A 58 -13.84 16.05 18.64
N LEU A 59 -12.78 15.49 19.21
CA LEU A 59 -12.06 14.39 18.57
C LEU A 59 -13.00 13.19 18.40
N SER A 60 -13.09 12.68 17.18
CA SER A 60 -13.86 11.47 16.83
C SER A 60 -13.32 10.19 17.47
N CYS A 61 -12.15 10.24 18.13
CA CYS A 61 -11.52 9.08 18.73
C CYS A 61 -10.86 9.45 20.07
N ARG A 62 -10.88 8.51 21.03
CA ARG A 62 -10.24 8.67 22.36
C ARG A 62 -8.76 8.27 22.41
N ARG A 63 -8.24 7.66 21.34
CA ARG A 63 -6.87 7.12 21.29
C ARG A 63 -5.78 8.14 21.68
N PRO A 64 -5.75 9.37 21.13
CA PRO A 64 -4.75 10.35 21.53
C PRO A 64 -4.93 10.78 22.99
N ASP A 65 -6.17 10.87 23.50
CA ASP A 65 -6.41 11.26 24.89
C ASP A 65 -5.87 10.19 25.85
N ILE A 66 -6.18 8.92 25.60
CA ILE A 66 -5.66 7.78 26.38
C ILE A 66 -4.12 7.78 26.39
N ALA A 67 -3.50 7.95 25.22
CA ALA A 67 -2.05 7.99 25.14
C ALA A 67 -1.46 9.19 25.90
N ASN A 68 -2.04 10.38 25.76
CA ASN A 68 -1.60 11.59 26.47
C ASN A 68 -1.75 11.44 27.99
N GLU A 69 -2.90 10.95 28.47
CA GLU A 69 -3.18 10.72 29.89
C GLU A 69 -2.17 9.75 30.51
N MET A 70 -1.94 8.61 29.84
CA MET A 70 -0.99 7.60 30.32
C MET A 70 0.45 8.14 30.32
N LEU A 71 0.88 8.81 29.23
CA LEU A 71 2.23 9.38 29.13
C LEU A 71 2.47 10.49 30.15
N ALA A 72 1.49 11.36 30.39
CA ALA A 72 1.60 12.45 31.37
C ALA A 72 1.65 11.95 32.81
N ALA A 73 0.94 10.86 33.13
CA ALA A 73 0.92 10.28 34.46
C ALA A 73 2.12 9.38 34.77
N SER A 74 2.87 8.95 33.74
CA SER A 74 3.94 7.98 33.90
C SER A 74 5.28 8.63 34.27
N LYS A 75 6.02 7.98 35.18
CA LYS A 75 7.44 8.24 35.41
C LYS A 75 8.35 7.26 34.66
N GLU A 76 7.76 6.32 33.95
CA GLU A 76 8.44 5.25 33.23
C GLU A 76 8.15 5.33 31.72
N ASN A 77 9.14 5.00 30.90
CA ASN A 77 9.02 4.95 29.44
C ASN A 77 9.61 3.66 28.85
N ASN A 78 9.56 2.57 29.61
CA ASN A 78 10.06 1.27 29.18
C ASN A 78 9.10 0.58 28.17
N ILE A 79 9.59 -0.48 27.53
CA ILE A 79 8.84 -1.23 26.50
C ILE A 79 7.52 -1.78 27.02
N GLY A 80 7.48 -2.25 28.27
CA GLY A 80 6.25 -2.78 28.87
C GLY A 80 5.16 -1.73 28.98
N PHE A 81 5.51 -0.53 29.46
CA PHE A 81 4.58 0.59 29.55
C PHE A 81 4.08 1.05 28.17
N LEU A 82 4.98 1.23 27.20
CA LEU A 82 4.60 1.62 25.84
C LEU A 82 3.70 0.56 25.17
N LYS A 83 3.93 -0.72 25.46
CA LYS A 83 3.06 -1.82 25.02
C LYS A 83 1.65 -1.71 25.58
N THR A 84 1.50 -1.33 26.86
CA THR A 84 0.17 -1.09 27.45
C THR A 84 -0.56 0.07 26.76
N ILE A 85 0.14 1.12 26.32
CA ILE A 85 -0.49 2.20 25.54
C ILE A 85 -1.01 1.66 24.20
N LEU A 86 -0.21 0.87 23.48
CA LEU A 86 -0.64 0.24 22.23
C LEU A 86 -1.88 -0.65 22.45
N ASP A 87 -1.85 -1.48 23.49
CA ASP A 87 -2.98 -2.31 23.90
C ASP A 87 -4.24 -1.50 24.23
N LYS A 88 -4.11 -0.35 24.88
CA LYS A 88 -5.27 0.52 25.17
C LYS A 88 -5.75 1.35 23.98
N THR A 89 -4.97 1.45 22.91
CA THR A 89 -5.26 2.35 21.78
C THR A 89 -5.44 1.62 20.45
N HIS A 90 -5.35 0.30 20.42
CA HIS A 90 -5.65 -0.48 19.23
C HIS A 90 -7.14 -0.36 18.85
N GLN A 91 -7.41 -0.65 17.59
CA GLN A 91 -8.75 -0.68 17.03
C GLN A 91 -9.07 -2.09 16.57
N GLU A 92 -10.30 -2.52 16.81
CA GLU A 92 -10.88 -3.76 16.29
C GLU A 92 -12.04 -3.43 15.32
N GLY A 93 -12.54 -4.42 14.58
CA GLY A 93 -13.60 -4.25 13.58
C GLY A 93 -13.06 -4.01 12.16
N GLU A 94 -13.78 -3.22 11.34
CA GLU A 94 -13.40 -2.99 9.93
C GLU A 94 -12.11 -2.18 9.78
N LEU A 95 -11.84 -1.25 10.70
CA LEU A 95 -10.61 -0.46 10.76
C LEU A 95 -9.65 -1.01 11.83
N ASN A 96 -9.22 -2.26 11.65
CA ASN A 96 -8.43 -2.99 12.64
C ASN A 96 -6.95 -2.58 12.67
N THR A 97 -6.32 -2.64 13.84
CA THR A 97 -4.87 -2.49 14.01
C THR A 97 -4.17 -3.78 13.58
N LEU A 98 -3.56 -3.77 12.39
CA LEU A 98 -2.93 -4.95 11.80
C LEU A 98 -1.61 -5.33 12.46
N TYR A 99 -0.83 -4.35 12.88
CA TYR A 99 0.40 -4.54 13.65
C TYR A 99 0.70 -3.26 14.44
N SER A 100 1.52 -3.39 15.46
CA SER A 100 2.04 -2.28 16.25
C SER A 100 3.56 -2.37 16.38
N THR A 101 4.22 -1.23 16.49
CA THR A 101 5.68 -1.18 16.68
C THR A 101 6.08 -0.28 17.83
N ILE A 102 7.15 -0.67 18.52
CA ILE A 102 7.89 0.19 19.46
C ILE A 102 9.34 0.24 18.98
N CYS A 103 9.86 1.45 18.74
CA CYS A 103 11.23 1.63 18.26
C CYS A 103 12.13 2.17 19.39
N ASP A 104 13.04 1.34 19.90
CA ASP A 104 14.12 1.78 20.79
C ASP A 104 15.26 2.34 19.93
N LEU A 105 15.20 3.65 19.65
CA LEU A 105 16.18 4.34 18.80
C LEU A 105 17.58 4.43 19.41
N LYS A 106 17.73 4.25 20.73
CA LYS A 106 19.05 4.22 21.38
C LYS A 106 19.75 2.90 21.12
N LYS A 107 19.01 1.79 21.23
CA LYS A 107 19.55 0.44 21.00
C LYS A 107 19.48 0.00 19.53
N GLY A 108 18.65 0.66 18.72
CA GLY A 108 18.40 0.26 17.33
C GLY A 108 17.56 -1.02 17.24
N ILE A 109 16.61 -1.20 18.17
CA ILE A 109 15.73 -2.37 18.23
C ILE A 109 14.29 -1.96 17.90
N ILE A 110 13.64 -2.70 17.02
CA ILE A 110 12.21 -2.55 16.73
C ILE A 110 11.48 -3.76 17.31
N TYR A 111 10.50 -3.50 18.16
CA TYR A 111 9.60 -4.51 18.72
C TYR A 111 8.31 -4.47 17.92
N VAL A 112 7.95 -5.57 17.27
CA VAL A 112 6.76 -5.68 16.44
C VAL A 112 5.78 -6.66 17.10
N TYR A 113 4.51 -6.26 17.10
CA TYR A 113 3.38 -7.05 17.57
C TYR A 113 2.39 -7.19 16.42
N LEU A 114 1.91 -8.41 16.16
CA LEU A 114 1.00 -8.69 15.06
C LEU A 114 -0.44 -8.75 15.59
N PHE A 115 -1.36 -8.09 14.89
CA PHE A 115 -2.81 -8.21 15.07
C PHE A 115 -3.27 -8.13 16.55
N HIS A 116 -2.91 -7.02 17.22
CA HIS A 116 -3.20 -6.75 18.65
C HIS A 116 -2.83 -7.87 19.64
N ASP A 117 -2.01 -8.85 19.24
CA ASP A 117 -1.34 -9.77 20.17
C ASP A 117 -0.10 -9.11 20.77
N TYR A 118 -0.27 -8.57 21.97
CA TYR A 118 0.81 -7.96 22.75
C TYR A 118 1.57 -8.94 23.64
N ASN A 119 1.33 -10.25 23.52
CA ASN A 119 2.07 -11.28 24.24
C ASN A 119 3.22 -11.83 23.39
N THR A 120 3.06 -11.88 22.07
CA THR A 120 4.08 -12.34 21.15
C THR A 120 4.82 -11.18 20.50
N VAL A 121 6.15 -11.16 20.59
CA VAL A 121 6.97 -10.07 20.04
C VAL A 121 8.01 -10.59 19.07
N TYR A 122 8.03 -10.01 17.87
CA TYR A 122 9.15 -10.14 16.94
C TYR A 122 10.11 -8.96 17.17
N LYS A 123 11.38 -9.26 17.44
CA LYS A 123 12.41 -8.24 17.72
C LYS A 123 13.36 -8.15 16.54
N ILE A 124 13.42 -6.98 15.92
CA ILE A 124 14.34 -6.69 14.82
C ILE A 124 15.51 -5.89 15.38
N ASP A 125 16.71 -6.46 15.30
CA ASP A 125 17.97 -5.72 15.53
C ASP A 125 18.38 -5.05 14.22
N LEU A 126 18.22 -3.74 14.14
CA LEU A 126 18.39 -2.99 12.88
C LEU A 126 19.81 -3.12 12.32
N LYS A 127 20.82 -3.20 13.19
CA LYS A 127 22.22 -3.33 12.75
C LYS A 127 22.47 -4.70 12.12
N SER A 128 21.88 -5.75 12.68
CA SER A 128 21.98 -7.11 12.17
C SER A 128 21.19 -7.27 10.89
N GLU A 129 20.00 -6.66 10.81
CA GLU A 129 19.14 -6.72 9.64
C GLU A 129 19.77 -6.04 8.42
N LEU A 130 20.31 -4.84 8.61
CA LEU A 130 20.96 -4.08 7.53
C LEU A 130 22.20 -4.79 6.96
N LYS A 131 22.86 -5.66 7.73
CA LYS A 131 24.01 -6.44 7.22
C LYS A 131 23.62 -7.52 6.23
N LYS A 132 22.36 -7.96 6.22
CA LYS A 132 21.87 -8.97 5.28
C LYS A 132 21.71 -8.45 3.85
N GLY A 133 21.84 -7.13 3.65
CA GLY A 133 21.60 -6.49 2.36
C GLY A 133 20.10 -6.28 2.10
N TYR A 134 19.75 -5.93 0.85
CA TYR A 134 18.36 -5.71 0.46
C TYR A 134 17.58 -7.01 0.45
N HIS A 135 16.46 -7.04 1.16
CA HIS A 135 15.52 -8.15 1.19
C HIS A 135 14.13 -7.64 1.58
N ILE A 136 13.12 -8.46 1.31
CA ILE A 136 11.73 -8.24 1.70
C ILE A 136 11.27 -9.55 2.35
N GLU A 137 10.64 -9.44 3.52
CA GLU A 137 10.07 -10.57 4.25
C GLU A 137 8.60 -10.28 4.57
N ASN A 138 7.79 -11.34 4.63
CA ASN A 138 6.44 -11.22 5.14
C ASN A 138 6.48 -11.16 6.67
N LEU A 139 5.95 -10.08 7.25
CA LEU A 139 5.94 -9.87 8.69
C LEU A 139 5.27 -11.04 9.44
N ALA A 140 4.21 -11.61 8.87
CA ALA A 140 3.42 -12.65 9.53
C ALA A 140 4.18 -13.96 9.75
N ASP A 141 5.20 -14.25 8.92
CA ASP A 141 5.99 -15.48 9.00
C ASP A 141 6.85 -15.55 10.27
N HIS A 142 7.04 -14.40 10.94
CA HIS A 142 7.79 -14.28 12.20
C HIS A 142 6.93 -14.51 13.45
N PHE A 143 5.65 -14.79 13.29
CA PHE A 143 4.70 -14.99 14.38
C PHE A 143 4.11 -16.41 14.33
N PRO A 144 3.76 -16.98 15.49
CA PRO A 144 2.99 -18.21 15.52
C PRO A 144 1.61 -17.99 14.90
N ALA A 145 1.05 -19.08 14.40
CA ALA A 145 -0.33 -19.10 13.93
C ALA A 145 -1.28 -18.57 15.03
N SER A 146 -2.16 -17.64 14.64
CA SER A 146 -3.16 -17.05 15.51
C SER A 146 -4.52 -17.13 14.84
N PHE A 147 -5.52 -17.67 15.55
CA PHE A 147 -6.88 -17.78 15.02
C PHE A 147 -7.42 -16.41 14.58
N ALA A 148 -7.16 -15.35 15.35
CA ALA A 148 -7.63 -14.00 15.06
C ALA A 148 -7.01 -13.46 13.77
N TYR A 149 -5.68 -13.57 13.63
CA TYR A 149 -4.99 -13.16 12.41
C TYR A 149 -5.39 -14.02 11.22
N GLU A 150 -5.46 -15.35 11.36
CA GLU A 150 -5.89 -16.25 10.28
C GLU A 150 -7.32 -15.97 9.83
N HIS A 151 -8.23 -15.72 10.77
CA HIS A 151 -9.62 -15.39 10.46
C HIS A 151 -9.71 -14.05 9.74
N PHE A 152 -9.00 -13.03 10.21
CA PHE A 152 -8.91 -11.74 9.52
C PHE A 152 -8.35 -11.93 8.11
N SER A 153 -7.22 -12.60 8.01
CA SER A 153 -6.51 -12.84 6.75
C SER A 153 -7.46 -13.55 5.79
N LYS A 154 -7.94 -14.76 6.10
CA LYS A 154 -8.80 -15.56 5.21
C LYS A 154 -10.09 -14.86 4.75
N ASN A 155 -10.63 -13.95 5.55
CA ASN A 155 -11.86 -13.22 5.22
C ASN A 155 -11.61 -11.84 4.59
N HIS A 156 -10.37 -11.36 4.56
CA HIS A 156 -10.02 -10.11 3.91
C HIS A 156 -9.90 -10.32 2.40
N SER A 157 -10.49 -9.43 1.60
CA SER A 157 -10.45 -9.51 0.12
C SER A 157 -9.02 -9.62 -0.42
N LEU A 158 -8.07 -8.92 0.20
CA LEU A 158 -6.66 -8.96 -0.16
C LEU A 158 -5.94 -10.27 0.16
N TYR A 159 -6.46 -11.15 1.02
CA TYR A 159 -5.77 -12.41 1.32
C TYR A 159 -5.74 -13.38 0.16
N LEU A 160 -6.80 -13.41 -0.64
CA LEU A 160 -6.81 -14.22 -1.84
C LEU A 160 -5.71 -13.74 -2.80
N LYS A 161 -5.56 -12.42 -2.94
CA LYS A 161 -4.46 -11.80 -3.69
C LYS A 161 -3.09 -12.20 -3.13
N GLU A 162 -2.88 -12.13 -1.81
CA GLU A 162 -1.61 -12.57 -1.19
C GLU A 162 -1.36 -14.07 -1.36
N SER A 163 -2.39 -14.91 -1.24
CA SER A 163 -2.30 -16.37 -1.45
C SER A 163 -1.90 -16.70 -2.89
N ILE A 164 -2.47 -15.97 -3.86
CA ILE A 164 -2.07 -16.05 -5.27
C ILE A 164 -0.60 -15.69 -5.42
N PHE A 165 -0.12 -14.59 -4.82
CA PHE A 165 1.29 -14.19 -4.90
C PHE A 165 2.25 -15.19 -4.24
N GLN A 166 1.87 -15.77 -3.10
CA GLN A 166 2.66 -16.84 -2.48
C GLN A 166 2.77 -18.06 -3.39
N GLU A 167 1.69 -18.42 -4.09
CA GLU A 167 1.77 -19.48 -5.09
C GLU A 167 2.64 -19.09 -6.29
N MET A 168 2.57 -17.84 -6.76
CA MET A 168 3.45 -17.34 -7.82
C MET A 168 4.94 -17.46 -7.46
N MET A 169 5.30 -17.21 -6.20
CA MET A 169 6.67 -17.38 -5.71
C MET A 169 7.12 -18.85 -5.76
N ASN A 170 6.21 -19.78 -5.51
CA ASN A 170 6.51 -21.21 -5.45
C ASN A 170 6.43 -21.92 -6.81
N LYS A 171 5.49 -21.52 -7.67
CA LYS A 171 5.15 -22.23 -8.92
C LYS A 171 5.39 -21.41 -10.18
N GLY A 172 5.70 -20.13 -10.06
CA GLY A 172 5.84 -19.20 -11.18
C GLY A 172 4.55 -18.43 -11.48
N ILE A 173 4.72 -17.22 -12.03
CA ILE A 173 3.63 -16.26 -12.28
C ILE A 173 2.64 -16.82 -13.30
N GLU A 174 3.12 -17.23 -14.48
CA GLU A 174 2.29 -17.68 -15.60
C GLU A 174 1.44 -18.90 -15.22
N THR A 175 2.09 -19.94 -14.68
CA THR A 175 1.40 -21.16 -14.20
C THR A 175 0.32 -20.86 -13.17
N THR A 176 0.57 -19.90 -12.28
CA THR A 176 -0.40 -19.50 -11.25
C THR A 176 -1.56 -18.71 -11.87
N VAL A 177 -1.29 -17.77 -12.77
CA VAL A 177 -2.32 -17.01 -13.50
C VAL A 177 -3.26 -17.95 -14.26
N ASP A 178 -2.71 -18.88 -15.04
CA ASP A 178 -3.50 -19.82 -15.84
C ASP A 178 -4.40 -20.68 -14.96
N ARG A 179 -3.87 -21.16 -13.81
CA ARG A 179 -4.63 -21.94 -12.84
C ARG A 179 -5.81 -21.16 -12.29
N TYR A 180 -5.60 -19.91 -11.88
CA TYR A 180 -6.67 -19.11 -11.26
C TYR A 180 -7.68 -18.56 -12.26
N ILE A 181 -7.29 -18.31 -13.51
CA ILE A 181 -8.24 -18.06 -14.61
C ILE A 181 -9.13 -19.30 -14.79
N ALA A 182 -8.53 -20.49 -14.91
CA ALA A 182 -9.28 -21.74 -15.05
C ALA A 182 -10.16 -22.05 -13.81
N GLU A 183 -9.74 -21.64 -12.61
CA GLU A 183 -10.56 -21.74 -11.40
C GLU A 183 -11.76 -20.80 -11.46
N SER A 184 -11.54 -19.53 -11.86
CA SER A 184 -12.62 -18.55 -12.00
C SER A 184 -13.64 -18.93 -13.09
N GLU A 185 -13.19 -19.54 -14.19
CA GLU A 185 -14.04 -20.08 -15.26
C GLU A 185 -14.93 -21.22 -14.79
N LYS A 186 -14.40 -22.11 -13.94
CA LYS A 186 -15.14 -23.27 -13.42
C LYS A 186 -16.17 -22.88 -12.37
N SER A 187 -16.11 -21.65 -11.84
CA SER A 187 -16.92 -21.24 -10.69
C SER A 187 -18.20 -20.48 -11.08
N ASP A 188 -19.28 -21.23 -11.17
CA ASP A 188 -20.63 -20.80 -10.79
C ASP A 188 -20.91 -21.30 -9.35
N PRO A 189 -21.39 -20.51 -8.38
CA PRO A 189 -20.96 -19.21 -7.87
C PRO A 189 -20.40 -19.38 -6.43
N LYS A 190 -19.20 -19.94 -6.24
CA LYS A 190 -18.68 -20.23 -4.88
C LYS A 190 -17.71 -19.19 -4.30
N ASN A 191 -16.97 -18.44 -5.13
CA ASN A 191 -16.02 -17.45 -4.64
C ASN A 191 -16.18 -16.09 -5.32
N LYS A 192 -17.17 -15.32 -4.85
CA LYS A 192 -17.41 -13.94 -5.30
C LYS A 192 -16.22 -12.99 -5.15
N ASN A 193 -15.20 -13.39 -4.39
CA ASN A 193 -14.01 -12.57 -4.15
C ASN A 193 -12.86 -12.88 -5.11
N LEU A 194 -12.97 -13.92 -5.96
CA LEU A 194 -11.87 -14.32 -6.85
C LEU A 194 -11.62 -13.31 -7.96
N ASP A 195 -12.65 -12.87 -8.70
CA ASP A 195 -12.46 -11.88 -9.77
C ASP A 195 -11.90 -10.54 -9.24
N PRO A 196 -12.42 -9.96 -8.13
CA PRO A 196 -11.78 -8.81 -7.50
C PRO A 196 -10.33 -9.06 -7.10
N ALA A 197 -10.01 -10.24 -6.56
CA ALA A 197 -8.63 -10.57 -6.20
C ALA A 197 -7.72 -10.68 -7.43
N LEU A 198 -8.21 -11.23 -8.55
CA LEU A 198 -7.47 -11.32 -9.81
C LEU A 198 -7.20 -9.95 -10.42
N LEU A 199 -8.15 -9.02 -10.31
CA LEU A 199 -7.93 -7.63 -10.72
C LEU A 199 -6.81 -6.99 -9.88
N GLU A 200 -6.86 -7.16 -8.56
CA GLU A 200 -5.81 -6.67 -7.65
C GLU A 200 -4.44 -7.31 -7.94
N VAL A 201 -4.40 -8.60 -8.29
CA VAL A 201 -3.17 -9.27 -8.74
C VAL A 201 -2.63 -8.63 -10.01
N ALA A 202 -3.49 -8.35 -11.01
CA ALA A 202 -3.06 -7.69 -12.24
C ALA A 202 -2.47 -6.31 -11.96
N LEU A 203 -3.14 -5.48 -11.15
CA LEU A 203 -2.65 -4.15 -10.77
C LEU A 203 -1.31 -4.21 -10.01
N GLN A 204 -1.16 -5.19 -9.11
CA GLN A 204 0.06 -5.37 -8.32
C GLN A 204 1.23 -5.89 -9.18
N LEU A 205 0.98 -6.76 -10.17
CA LEU A 205 1.98 -7.18 -11.16
C LEU A 205 2.48 -5.99 -11.99
N ILE A 206 1.58 -5.09 -12.43
CA ILE A 206 1.94 -3.86 -13.14
C ILE A 206 2.80 -2.95 -12.24
N LYS A 207 2.42 -2.79 -10.97
CA LYS A 207 3.20 -2.00 -10.01
C LYS A 207 4.60 -2.59 -9.79
N TYR A 208 4.73 -3.90 -9.63
CA TYR A 208 6.04 -4.55 -9.47
C TYR A 208 6.91 -4.39 -10.71
N SER A 209 6.33 -4.56 -11.89
CA SER A 209 6.99 -4.26 -13.16
C SER A 209 7.47 -2.81 -13.20
N TRP A 210 6.59 -1.86 -12.91
CA TRP A 210 6.96 -0.43 -12.89
C TRP A 210 8.08 -0.13 -11.91
N ASN A 211 8.00 -0.65 -10.69
CA ASN A 211 9.01 -0.43 -9.66
C ASN A 211 10.38 -0.97 -10.09
N GLU A 212 10.45 -2.15 -10.69
CA GLU A 212 11.70 -2.72 -11.20
C GLU A 212 12.35 -1.81 -12.25
N HIS A 213 11.57 -1.38 -13.25
CA HIS A 213 12.07 -0.61 -14.40
C HIS A 213 12.23 0.89 -14.15
N ASN A 214 11.81 1.38 -12.97
CA ASN A 214 11.88 2.80 -12.59
C ASN A 214 12.55 3.02 -11.23
N ASN A 215 13.52 2.18 -10.84
CA ASN A 215 14.33 2.35 -9.61
C ASN A 215 13.49 2.48 -8.33
N GLY A 216 12.42 1.70 -8.22
CA GLY A 216 11.49 1.74 -7.09
C GLY A 216 10.59 2.98 -7.04
N ALA A 217 10.57 3.80 -8.10
CA ALA A 217 9.70 4.96 -8.16
C ALA A 217 8.23 4.56 -8.10
N MET A 218 7.41 5.45 -7.57
CA MET A 218 5.96 5.29 -7.54
C MET A 218 5.41 5.15 -8.97
N TRP A 219 4.33 4.37 -9.13
CA TRP A 219 3.62 4.26 -10.39
C TRP A 219 2.83 5.55 -10.66
N ASP A 220 3.52 6.59 -11.15
CA ASP A 220 2.98 7.95 -11.29
C ASP A 220 1.75 8.03 -12.21
N TYR A 221 1.63 7.12 -13.18
CA TYR A 221 0.44 6.95 -14.01
C TYR A 221 -0.82 6.65 -13.19
N TRP A 222 -0.70 5.84 -12.13
CA TRP A 222 -1.81 5.52 -11.22
C TRP A 222 -2.40 6.78 -10.59
N PHE A 223 -1.54 7.75 -10.28
CA PHE A 223 -1.88 8.99 -9.61
C PHE A 223 -2.11 10.17 -10.57
N SER A 224 -2.13 9.92 -11.89
CA SER A 224 -2.30 10.96 -12.91
C SER A 224 -1.32 12.12 -12.80
N LYS A 225 -0.10 11.86 -12.32
CA LYS A 225 0.94 12.89 -12.25
C LYS A 225 1.45 13.22 -13.66
N PRO A 226 1.91 14.46 -13.92
CA PRO A 226 2.38 14.87 -15.24
C PRO A 226 3.42 13.92 -15.87
N ASN A 227 4.41 13.49 -15.09
CA ASN A 227 5.45 12.57 -15.55
C ASN A 227 4.97 11.11 -15.68
N GLY A 228 3.79 10.79 -15.15
CA GLY A 228 3.20 9.46 -15.21
C GLY A 228 2.80 9.04 -16.63
N TYR A 229 2.68 9.99 -17.55
CA TYR A 229 2.34 9.75 -18.95
C TYR A 229 3.56 9.60 -19.87
N ASP A 230 4.77 9.89 -19.36
CA ASP A 230 6.03 9.80 -20.10
C ASP A 230 6.63 8.38 -20.03
N ILE A 231 5.86 7.41 -20.52
CA ILE A 231 6.20 5.99 -20.43
C ILE A 231 7.26 5.64 -21.46
N LYS A 232 8.39 5.09 -21.00
CA LYS A 232 9.41 4.48 -21.87
C LYS A 232 9.10 3.00 -22.04
N PRO A 233 8.99 2.47 -23.27
CA PRO A 233 8.67 1.07 -23.46
C PRO A 233 9.74 0.11 -22.92
N TYR A 234 9.30 -1.00 -22.32
CA TYR A 234 10.12 -2.11 -21.85
C TYR A 234 9.29 -3.41 -21.86
N LYS A 235 9.96 -4.58 -21.87
CA LYS A 235 9.29 -5.89 -21.83
C LYS A 235 9.37 -6.50 -20.44
N ASP A 236 8.26 -7.07 -19.99
CA ASP A 236 8.19 -7.73 -18.68
C ASP A 236 7.10 -8.80 -18.67
N THR A 237 7.44 -10.01 -18.23
CA THR A 237 6.48 -11.14 -18.17
C THR A 237 5.36 -10.89 -17.17
N ARG A 238 5.60 -10.04 -16.15
CA ARG A 238 4.55 -9.59 -15.21
C ARG A 238 3.46 -8.81 -15.93
N LEU A 239 3.82 -7.98 -16.92
CA LEU A 239 2.86 -7.23 -17.73
C LEU A 239 2.05 -8.14 -18.65
N THR A 240 2.68 -9.16 -19.22
CA THR A 240 1.98 -10.19 -20.03
C THR A 240 0.96 -10.96 -19.18
N SER A 241 1.36 -11.36 -17.97
CA SER A 241 0.48 -12.04 -17.01
C SER A 241 -0.67 -11.14 -16.53
N ALA A 242 -0.40 -9.86 -16.27
CA ALA A 242 -1.42 -8.87 -15.92
C ALA A 242 -2.40 -8.65 -17.08
N GLU A 243 -1.92 -8.58 -18.32
CA GLU A 243 -2.78 -8.45 -19.50
C GLU A 243 -3.69 -9.67 -19.68
N ASN A 244 -3.18 -10.89 -19.46
CA ASN A 244 -4.00 -12.10 -19.53
C ASN A 244 -5.15 -12.06 -18.52
N LEU A 245 -4.89 -11.62 -17.28
CA LEU A 245 -5.92 -11.43 -16.26
C LEU A 245 -6.95 -10.37 -16.67
N LEU A 246 -6.51 -9.20 -17.16
CA LEU A 246 -7.42 -8.13 -17.58
C LEU A 246 -8.25 -8.52 -18.79
N LYS A 247 -7.67 -9.23 -19.76
CA LYS A 247 -8.37 -9.78 -20.91
C LYS A 247 -9.46 -10.76 -20.48
N TYR A 248 -9.14 -11.66 -19.55
CA TYR A 248 -10.09 -12.59 -18.97
C TYR A 248 -11.25 -11.85 -18.28
N LEU A 249 -10.93 -10.97 -17.34
CA LEU A 249 -11.92 -10.26 -16.52
C LEU A 249 -12.82 -9.33 -17.36
N SER A 250 -12.25 -8.59 -18.30
CA SER A 250 -13.01 -7.67 -19.17
C SER A 250 -13.87 -8.37 -20.23
N ALA A 251 -13.61 -9.65 -20.51
CA ALA A 251 -14.42 -10.47 -21.41
C ALA A 251 -15.64 -11.10 -20.72
N LYS A 252 -15.66 -11.17 -19.38
CA LYS A 252 -16.86 -11.59 -18.63
C LYS A 252 -17.98 -10.57 -18.84
N GLU A 253 -19.23 -11.01 -18.69
CA GLU A 253 -20.38 -10.10 -18.70
C GLU A 253 -20.30 -9.16 -17.48
N GLU A 254 -19.58 -8.06 -17.64
CA GLU A 254 -19.37 -7.08 -16.59
C GLU A 254 -20.55 -6.11 -16.54
N LYS A 255 -21.29 -6.14 -15.44
CA LYS A 255 -22.42 -5.24 -15.19
C LYS A 255 -21.95 -3.83 -14.86
N ASP A 256 -20.74 -3.68 -14.32
CA ASP A 256 -20.10 -2.40 -14.10
C ASP A 256 -19.27 -1.96 -15.33
N LEU A 257 -19.93 -1.25 -16.25
CA LEU A 257 -19.28 -0.75 -17.46
C LEU A 257 -18.10 0.19 -17.16
N LYS A 258 -18.11 0.88 -16.01
CA LYS A 258 -16.99 1.74 -15.58
C LYS A 258 -15.78 0.90 -15.18
N LEU A 259 -16.00 -0.19 -14.46
CA LEU A 259 -14.94 -1.14 -14.13
C LEU A 259 -14.35 -1.78 -15.39
N ARG A 260 -15.20 -2.17 -16.35
CA ARG A 260 -14.75 -2.70 -17.64
C ARG A 260 -13.89 -1.70 -18.42
N ASN A 261 -14.33 -0.45 -18.50
CA ASN A 261 -13.60 0.60 -19.21
C ASN A 261 -12.29 0.98 -18.50
N PHE A 262 -12.25 0.91 -17.17
CA PHE A 262 -11.01 0.98 -16.41
C PHE A 262 -10.05 -0.15 -16.79
N MET A 263 -10.52 -1.40 -16.88
CA MET A 263 -9.67 -2.53 -17.31
C MET A 263 -9.14 -2.34 -18.74
N TYR A 264 -9.92 -1.75 -19.65
CA TYR A 264 -9.42 -1.38 -20.98
C TYR A 264 -8.33 -0.31 -20.90
N GLU A 265 -8.49 0.74 -20.10
CA GLU A 265 -7.46 1.77 -19.94
C GLU A 265 -6.16 1.19 -19.38
N ILE A 266 -6.23 0.33 -18.37
CA ILE A 266 -5.05 -0.37 -17.85
C ILE A 266 -4.44 -1.31 -18.90
N SER A 267 -5.25 -1.96 -19.73
CA SER A 267 -4.75 -2.75 -20.87
C SER A 267 -4.02 -1.87 -21.89
N GLY A 268 -4.50 -0.64 -22.11
CA GLY A 268 -3.82 0.37 -22.93
C GLY A 268 -2.45 0.73 -22.36
N PHE A 269 -2.36 0.95 -21.04
CA PHE A 269 -1.10 1.20 -20.34
C PHE A 269 -0.12 0.04 -20.51
N ILE A 270 -0.56 -1.20 -20.31
CA ILE A 270 0.29 -2.38 -20.47
C ILE A 270 0.83 -2.48 -21.89
N ASN A 271 -0.04 -2.36 -22.90
CA ASN A 271 0.38 -2.51 -24.29
C ASN A 271 1.36 -1.41 -24.70
N PHE A 272 1.13 -0.16 -24.30
CA PHE A 272 2.07 0.93 -24.60
C PHE A 272 3.41 0.73 -23.90
N THR A 273 3.36 0.34 -22.62
CA THR A 273 4.56 0.00 -21.84
C THR A 273 5.34 -1.13 -22.50
N GLN A 274 4.66 -2.13 -23.06
CA GLN A 274 5.30 -3.21 -23.80
C GLN A 274 5.66 -2.85 -25.26
N GLY A 275 5.47 -1.61 -25.70
CA GLY A 275 5.85 -1.13 -27.03
C GLY A 275 4.87 -1.50 -28.15
N ASP A 276 3.65 -1.93 -27.83
CA ASP A 276 2.56 -2.16 -28.79
C ASP A 276 1.64 -0.94 -28.83
N THR A 277 2.04 0.06 -29.61
CA THR A 277 1.34 1.35 -29.73
C THR A 277 -0.06 1.20 -30.33
N ASP A 278 -0.23 0.34 -31.33
CA ASP A 278 -1.52 0.16 -32.02
C ASP A 278 -2.56 -0.44 -31.09
N LYS A 279 -2.16 -1.48 -30.36
CA LYS A 279 -3.04 -2.13 -29.38
C LYS A 279 -3.30 -1.23 -28.18
N ALA A 280 -2.31 -0.45 -27.75
CA ALA A 280 -2.51 0.58 -26.73
C ALA A 280 -3.57 1.60 -27.15
N LYS A 281 -3.46 2.13 -28.36
CA LYS A 281 -4.42 3.08 -28.92
C LYS A 281 -5.83 2.50 -28.95
N TYR A 282 -5.99 1.28 -29.47
CA TYR A 282 -7.26 0.57 -29.49
C TYR A 282 -7.91 0.51 -28.10
N PHE A 283 -7.14 0.13 -27.08
CA PHE A 283 -7.66 0.00 -25.72
C PHE A 283 -7.98 1.35 -25.08
N TYR A 284 -7.16 2.38 -25.30
CA TYR A 284 -7.48 3.72 -24.80
C TYR A 284 -8.74 4.29 -25.45
N GLU A 285 -8.89 4.18 -26.77
CA GLU A 285 -10.11 4.59 -27.48
C GLU A 285 -11.34 3.85 -26.94
N LYS A 286 -11.22 2.54 -26.73
CA LYS A 286 -12.28 1.70 -26.15
C LYS A 286 -12.62 2.12 -24.71
N SER A 287 -11.63 2.49 -23.91
CA SER A 287 -11.84 2.88 -22.51
C SER A 287 -12.58 4.20 -22.31
N ILE A 288 -12.59 5.07 -23.33
CA ILE A 288 -13.21 6.40 -23.24
C ILE A 288 -14.35 6.61 -24.26
N SER A 289 -14.79 5.55 -24.94
CA SER A 289 -15.76 5.65 -26.04
C SER A 289 -17.11 6.20 -25.60
N ASN A 290 -17.50 5.96 -24.34
CA ASN A 290 -18.66 6.56 -23.69
C ASN A 290 -18.26 7.15 -22.34
N SER A 291 -18.43 8.46 -22.17
CA SER A 291 -18.05 9.16 -20.93
C SER A 291 -18.89 8.76 -19.72
N ASP A 292 -20.15 8.36 -19.92
CA ASP A 292 -21.04 7.99 -18.82
C ASP A 292 -20.68 6.60 -18.25
N GLU A 293 -20.03 5.78 -19.09
CA GLU A 293 -19.56 4.44 -18.77
C GLU A 293 -18.09 4.42 -18.32
N ALA A 294 -17.47 5.54 -18.01
CA ALA A 294 -16.08 5.59 -17.55
C ALA A 294 -15.96 6.35 -16.22
N TYR A 295 -15.00 5.96 -15.38
CA TYR A 295 -14.63 6.79 -14.25
C TYR A 295 -13.97 8.09 -14.74
N PRO A 296 -14.15 9.23 -14.04
CA PRO A 296 -13.51 10.48 -14.42
C PRO A 296 -11.99 10.36 -14.60
N ILE A 297 -11.34 9.55 -13.78
CA ILE A 297 -9.89 9.31 -13.86
C ILE A 297 -9.49 8.51 -15.11
N THR A 298 -10.29 7.51 -15.50
CA THR A 298 -10.11 6.73 -16.73
C THR A 298 -10.25 7.63 -17.96
N LEU A 299 -11.24 8.53 -17.97
CA LEU A 299 -11.38 9.52 -19.05
C LEU A 299 -10.19 10.47 -19.14
N LEU A 300 -9.70 10.96 -18.00
CA LEU A 300 -8.54 11.85 -17.96
C LEU A 300 -7.31 11.16 -18.54
N ARG A 301 -6.95 9.98 -18.01
CA ARG A 301 -5.76 9.25 -18.43
C ARG A 301 -5.84 8.74 -19.86
N GLY A 302 -7.00 8.24 -20.28
CA GLY A 302 -7.21 7.78 -21.66
C GLY A 302 -7.06 8.90 -22.68
N LYS A 303 -7.67 10.07 -22.43
CA LYS A 303 -7.50 11.25 -23.30
C LYS A 303 -6.05 11.74 -23.33
N GLU A 304 -5.40 11.79 -22.17
CA GLU A 304 -4.00 12.23 -22.08
C GLU A 304 -3.09 11.31 -22.89
N MET A 305 -3.23 9.99 -22.73
CA MET A 305 -2.43 9.02 -23.47
C MET A 305 -2.68 9.08 -24.96
N LEU A 306 -3.94 9.17 -25.42
CA LEU A 306 -4.25 9.29 -26.85
C LEU A 306 -3.66 10.54 -27.49
N SER A 307 -3.47 11.62 -26.73
CA SER A 307 -2.82 12.84 -27.22
C SER A 307 -1.29 12.70 -27.36
N ARG A 308 -0.69 11.75 -26.64
CA ARG A 308 0.76 11.53 -26.54
C ARG A 308 1.27 10.33 -27.32
N LEU A 309 0.40 9.36 -27.63
CA LEU A 309 0.79 8.18 -28.38
C LEU A 309 1.41 8.59 -29.74
N PRO A 310 2.51 7.94 -30.17
CA PRO A 310 3.06 8.14 -31.51
C PRO A 310 1.99 7.95 -32.58
N LYS A 311 2.02 8.80 -33.61
CA LYS A 311 1.13 8.70 -34.78
C LYS A 311 1.64 7.68 -35.78
#